data_AF-A0A1E4U1G4-F1
#
_entry.id   AF-A0A1E4U1G4-F1
#
_cell.length_a   1.000
_cell.length_b   1.000
_cell.length_c   1.000
_cell.angle_alpha   90.00
_cell.angle_beta   90.00
_cell.angle_gamma   90.00
#
_symmetry.space_group_name_H-M   'P 1'
#
loop_
_entity.id
_entity.type
_entity.pdbx_description
1 polymer ?
#
loop_
_entity_poly.entity_id
_entity_poly.type
_entity_poly.pdbx_seq_one_letter_code
_entity_poly.pdbx_strand_id
1 'polypeptide(L)'
;MTKDNKGANDGSPALKKRKVTTSAAQSASEKKNESIKPIKKMSPVTYTVCVPSTCISRSNTKNLQQVTHVAYQLARTCTAYNVGEIVVLDIPEERNHEKEQEQPEVVSQSSKKIKFNFDDNATITNGNSQKHAISDSAMLLATLLQFFITPPYLRKASFKHDSLKNFEYAKKLPKLSNLPFMSNNKVYNNYKEGLTIHKKAFSKKKNNSKLEFTKYVNIGEKEALELNGPEVPVNVRVTVDLKEKKIISPIDAYGIIGAKSSFGYHVRIAKSFSSVFTESSYSDGYSQSVYINCGDYFYNNKVEFKELTFDTQSGNILLIFGKWTDLDSSFQNDKELISRGIESAKEMIDGELKIVEGCRVEDGVLIGLTKIDVLKDK
;
A
#
# COMPACT_ATOMS: atom_id res chain seq x y z
N MET A 1 35.00 37.49 -41.82
CA MET A 1 34.42 38.47 -42.77
C MET A 1 34.05 37.73 -44.06
N THR A 2 33.02 38.19 -44.79
CA THR A 2 32.79 38.03 -46.26
C THR A 2 33.22 36.73 -47.00
N LYS A 3 32.31 35.90 -47.54
CA LYS A 3 31.64 36.01 -48.89
C LYS A 3 32.57 35.65 -50.07
N ASP A 4 32.17 35.09 -51.22
CA ASP A 4 30.90 34.51 -51.76
C ASP A 4 31.26 33.67 -53.05
N ASN A 5 30.42 32.90 -53.77
CA ASN A 5 29.24 32.05 -53.50
C ASN A 5 28.49 31.77 -54.85
N LYS A 6 28.68 30.59 -55.49
CA LYS A 6 28.03 30.10 -56.75
C LYS A 6 28.42 28.63 -57.02
N GLY A 7 27.62 27.71 -57.60
CA GLY A 7 26.16 27.71 -57.85
C GLY A 7 25.73 27.33 -59.29
N ALA A 8 25.14 26.14 -59.50
CA ALA A 8 24.31 25.75 -60.68
C ALA A 8 23.58 24.40 -60.44
N ASN A 9 22.46 24.15 -61.14
CA ASN A 9 21.63 22.93 -61.05
C ASN A 9 20.68 22.81 -62.27
N ASP A 10 20.53 21.65 -62.93
CA ASP A 10 19.40 21.39 -63.85
C ASP A 10 19.10 19.88 -64.07
N GLY A 11 17.87 19.56 -64.50
CA GLY A 11 17.24 18.26 -64.26
C GLY A 11 17.05 17.25 -65.40
N SER A 12 16.16 16.27 -65.10
CA SER A 12 15.43 15.38 -66.02
C SER A 12 16.21 14.22 -66.67
N PRO A 13 15.55 13.12 -67.17
CA PRO A 13 14.12 12.98 -67.54
C PRO A 13 13.39 11.72 -67.00
N ALA A 14 12.18 11.43 -67.53
CA ALA A 14 11.26 10.39 -67.06
C ALA A 14 10.51 9.59 -68.17
N LEU A 15 9.59 8.70 -67.74
CA LEU A 15 8.64 7.88 -68.52
C LEU A 15 9.31 6.73 -69.32
N LYS A 16 8.70 5.57 -69.66
CA LYS A 16 7.30 5.14 -69.92
C LYS A 16 7.19 3.61 -69.58
N LYS A 17 6.08 2.86 -69.41
CA LYS A 17 4.64 3.00 -69.03
C LYS A 17 4.03 1.56 -68.89
N ARG A 18 2.92 1.35 -68.15
CA ARG A 18 2.03 0.12 -68.02
C ARG A 18 2.51 -1.04 -67.12
N LYS A 19 1.63 -1.89 -66.54
CA LYS A 19 0.14 -2.03 -66.61
C LYS A 19 -0.47 -2.33 -65.21
N VAL A 20 -1.77 -2.04 -65.02
CA VAL A 20 -2.53 -2.29 -63.78
C VAL A 20 -3.39 -3.56 -63.88
N THR A 21 -3.48 -4.32 -62.78
CA THR A 21 -4.61 -5.22 -62.44
C THR A 21 -4.77 -5.31 -60.91
N THR A 22 -6.00 -5.22 -60.42
CA THR A 22 -6.37 -5.32 -58.99
C THR A 22 -7.16 -6.59 -58.69
N SER A 23 -6.79 -7.33 -57.64
CA SER A 23 -7.59 -8.44 -57.07
C SER A 23 -7.04 -8.85 -55.70
N ALA A 24 -7.92 -9.18 -54.74
CA ALA A 24 -7.67 -9.84 -53.43
C ALA A 24 -6.46 -9.29 -52.59
N ALA A 25 -6.62 -8.67 -51.41
CA ALA A 25 -7.72 -8.68 -50.44
C ALA A 25 -8.08 -10.06 -49.86
N GLN A 26 -7.09 -10.86 -49.44
CA GLN A 26 -7.24 -11.88 -48.37
C GLN A 26 -5.88 -12.50 -47.94
N SER A 27 -5.17 -11.85 -47.01
CA SER A 27 -4.08 -12.48 -46.23
C SER A 27 -3.70 -11.69 -44.97
N ALA A 28 -4.67 -11.09 -44.30
CA ALA A 28 -4.49 -10.55 -42.94
C ALA A 28 -4.46 -11.71 -41.93
N SER A 29 -3.38 -12.51 -41.98
CA SER A 29 -3.24 -13.73 -41.18
C SER A 29 -3.25 -13.42 -39.69
N GLU A 30 -4.20 -14.02 -38.98
CA GLU A 30 -4.48 -13.76 -37.57
C GLU A 30 -3.27 -14.07 -36.68
N LYS A 31 -2.56 -13.03 -36.24
CA LYS A 31 -1.66 -13.17 -35.09
C LYS A 31 -2.51 -13.33 -33.82
N LYS A 32 -2.78 -14.58 -33.45
CA LYS A 32 -3.19 -14.97 -32.09
C LYS A 32 -2.10 -14.53 -31.11
N ASN A 33 -2.13 -13.28 -30.71
CA ASN A 33 -1.26 -12.74 -29.66
C ASN A 33 -1.69 -13.35 -28.33
N GLU A 34 -0.94 -14.34 -27.87
CA GLU A 34 -1.08 -14.93 -26.54
C GLU A 34 -1.14 -13.83 -25.45
N SER A 35 -1.83 -14.11 -24.35
CA SER A 35 -1.74 -13.29 -23.16
C SER A 35 -0.28 -13.21 -22.71
N ILE A 36 0.23 -12.00 -22.50
CA ILE A 36 1.61 -11.78 -22.04
C ILE A 36 1.71 -12.37 -20.62
N LYS A 37 2.29 -13.57 -20.52
CA LYS A 37 2.48 -14.26 -19.24
C LYS A 37 3.27 -13.37 -18.27
N PRO A 38 2.90 -13.31 -16.99
CA PRO A 38 3.61 -12.48 -16.03
C PRO A 38 5.05 -12.96 -15.84
N ILE A 39 5.98 -12.01 -15.73
CA ILE A 39 7.42 -12.32 -15.57
C ILE A 39 7.77 -12.65 -14.12
N LYS A 40 7.07 -12.05 -13.14
CA LYS A 40 7.19 -12.45 -11.74
C LYS A 40 6.39 -13.74 -11.50
N LYS A 41 6.87 -14.56 -10.57
CA LYS A 41 6.10 -15.64 -9.94
C LYS A 41 6.00 -15.34 -8.45
N MET A 42 4.92 -15.79 -7.81
CA MET A 42 4.78 -15.71 -6.37
C MET A 42 5.66 -16.76 -5.68
N SER A 43 6.27 -16.37 -4.56
CA SER A 43 7.00 -17.26 -3.65
C SER A 43 6.01 -18.18 -2.88
N PRO A 44 6.37 -19.43 -2.54
CA PRO A 44 5.54 -20.28 -1.68
C PRO A 44 5.47 -19.77 -0.23
N VAL A 45 6.43 -18.93 0.18
CA VAL A 45 6.39 -18.16 1.43
C VAL A 45 5.94 -16.72 1.14
N THR A 46 4.90 -16.27 1.83
CA THR A 46 4.46 -14.86 1.84
C THR A 46 4.91 -14.17 3.14
N TYR A 47 5.10 -12.85 3.07
CA TYR A 47 5.51 -12.04 4.23
C TYR A 47 4.46 -11.02 4.59
N THR A 48 4.25 -10.86 5.89
CA THR A 48 3.43 -9.80 6.50
C THR A 48 4.30 -8.94 7.39
N VAL A 49 4.34 -7.64 7.14
CA VAL A 49 5.14 -6.68 7.91
C VAL A 49 4.23 -5.97 8.90
N CYS A 50 4.41 -6.23 10.19
CA CYS A 50 3.75 -5.48 11.26
C CYS A 50 4.68 -4.36 11.75
N VAL A 51 4.17 -3.13 11.81
CA VAL A 51 4.87 -1.93 12.31
C VAL A 51 3.95 -1.12 13.23
N PRO A 52 4.45 -0.54 14.34
CA PRO A 52 3.64 0.28 15.22
C PRO A 52 3.39 1.67 14.64
N SER A 53 2.24 2.26 14.97
CA SER A 53 1.91 3.67 14.68
C SER A 53 2.97 4.66 15.21
N THR A 54 3.72 4.28 16.25
CA THR A 54 4.81 5.06 16.84
C THR A 54 6.00 5.28 15.89
N CYS A 55 6.13 4.54 14.78
CA CYS A 55 7.18 4.84 13.80
C CYS A 55 7.03 6.23 13.17
N ILE A 56 5.81 6.79 13.17
CA ILE A 56 5.52 8.18 12.77
C ILE A 56 5.10 9.08 13.95
N SER A 57 5.48 8.71 15.18
CA SER A 57 5.19 9.49 16.39
C SER A 57 5.75 10.91 16.36
N ARG A 58 5.32 11.74 17.32
CA ARG A 58 5.94 13.03 17.66
C ARG A 58 7.40 12.89 18.14
N SER A 59 7.82 11.73 18.64
CA SER A 59 9.22 11.49 19.02
C SER A 59 10.09 11.24 17.79
N ASN A 60 9.63 10.43 16.83
CA ASN A 60 10.37 10.07 15.62
C ASN A 60 10.27 11.09 14.47
N THR A 61 9.15 11.83 14.40
CA THR A 61 8.86 12.81 13.34
C THR A 61 8.27 14.11 13.92
N LYS A 62 8.51 15.25 13.26
CA LYS A 62 8.08 16.58 13.71
C LYS A 62 7.12 17.28 12.72
N ASN A 63 6.92 16.74 11.53
CA ASN A 63 6.02 17.30 10.51
C ASN A 63 5.52 16.25 9.52
N LEU A 64 4.45 16.59 8.79
CA LEU A 64 3.81 15.72 7.79
C LEU A 64 4.77 15.28 6.67
N GLN A 65 5.78 16.08 6.31
CA GLN A 65 6.77 15.68 5.32
C GLN A 65 7.60 14.49 5.82
N GLN A 66 8.13 14.55 7.04
CA GLN A 66 8.87 13.45 7.67
C GLN A 66 8.00 12.20 7.80
N VAL A 67 6.77 12.33 8.31
CA VAL A 67 5.77 11.24 8.34
C VAL A 67 5.59 10.59 6.96
N THR A 68 5.48 11.41 5.92
CA THR A 68 5.33 10.94 4.54
C THR A 68 6.57 10.20 4.04
N HIS A 69 7.79 10.66 4.40
CA HIS A 69 9.02 9.97 4.03
C HIS A 69 9.17 8.61 4.74
N VAL A 70 8.84 8.50 6.04
CA VAL A 70 8.82 7.21 6.76
C VAL A 70 7.86 6.24 6.07
N ALA A 71 6.60 6.65 5.86
CA ALA A 71 5.59 5.84 5.19
C ALA A 71 5.98 5.45 3.75
N TYR A 72 6.67 6.34 3.02
CA TYR A 72 7.19 6.06 1.67
C TYR A 72 8.32 5.03 1.69
N GLN A 73 9.24 5.10 2.66
CA GLN A 73 10.33 4.13 2.77
C GLN A 73 9.80 2.73 3.10
N LEU A 74 8.88 2.63 4.06
CA LEU A 74 8.14 1.39 4.35
C LEU A 74 7.43 0.85 3.10
N ALA A 75 6.63 1.67 2.43
CA ALA A 75 5.91 1.29 1.22
C ALA A 75 6.85 0.81 0.09
N ARG A 76 7.96 1.51 -0.14
CA ARG A 76 8.98 1.17 -1.14
C ARG A 76 9.61 -0.19 -0.84
N THR A 77 10.06 -0.41 0.39
CA THR A 77 10.72 -1.64 0.81
C THR A 77 9.75 -2.83 0.75
N CYS A 78 8.53 -2.68 1.26
CA CYS A 78 7.52 -3.74 1.21
C CYS A 78 7.14 -4.11 -0.23
N THR A 79 7.06 -3.13 -1.13
CA THR A 79 6.82 -3.38 -2.57
C THR A 79 8.04 -4.01 -3.27
N ALA A 80 9.27 -3.73 -2.80
CA ALA A 80 10.48 -4.31 -3.36
C ALA A 80 10.57 -5.82 -3.09
N TYR A 81 10.38 -6.22 -1.83
CA TYR A 81 10.42 -7.62 -1.36
C TYR A 81 9.08 -8.38 -1.50
N ASN A 82 8.10 -7.81 -2.20
CA ASN A 82 6.80 -8.43 -2.46
C ASN A 82 6.06 -8.90 -1.18
N VAL A 83 6.08 -8.05 -0.15
CA VAL A 83 5.28 -8.22 1.07
C VAL A 83 3.79 -8.23 0.73
N GLY A 84 3.02 -9.19 1.26
CA GLY A 84 1.61 -9.39 0.93
C GLY A 84 0.66 -8.55 1.78
N GLU A 85 1.01 -8.27 3.03
CA GLU A 85 0.23 -7.42 3.95
C GLU A 85 1.18 -6.51 4.77
N ILE A 86 0.80 -5.25 4.97
CA ILE A 86 1.35 -4.38 6.01
C ILE A 86 0.29 -4.19 7.09
N VAL A 87 0.62 -4.58 8.33
CA VAL A 87 -0.20 -4.35 9.52
C VAL A 87 0.35 -3.14 10.25
N VAL A 88 -0.50 -2.13 10.47
CA VAL A 88 -0.22 -1.02 11.38
C VAL A 88 -0.77 -1.40 12.75
N LEU A 89 0.09 -1.71 13.70
CA LEU A 89 -0.32 -1.90 15.10
C LEU A 89 -0.58 -0.52 15.71
N ASP A 90 -1.81 -0.28 16.12
CA ASP A 90 -2.21 0.97 16.75
C ASP A 90 -1.76 0.99 18.21
N ILE A 91 -0.77 1.84 18.48
CA ILE A 91 -0.27 2.14 19.80
C ILE A 91 -0.61 3.61 20.05
N PRO A 92 -1.58 3.91 20.94
CA PRO A 92 -1.90 5.28 21.30
C PRO A 92 -0.70 5.99 21.91
N GLU A 93 -0.33 7.16 21.38
CA GLU A 93 0.54 8.07 22.15
C GLU A 93 -0.19 8.46 23.43
N GLU A 94 0.44 8.27 24.60
CA GLU A 94 -0.02 8.94 25.81
C GLU A 94 -0.01 10.44 25.56
N ARG A 95 -1.21 11.04 25.54
CA ARG A 95 -1.37 12.48 25.42
C ARG A 95 -1.01 13.12 26.75
N ASN A 96 0.29 13.20 27.02
CA ASN A 96 0.83 14.08 28.04
C ASN A 96 0.26 15.47 27.79
N HIS A 97 -0.65 15.90 28.67
CA HIS A 97 -1.06 17.28 28.81
C HIS A 97 0.07 18.05 29.53
N GLU A 98 1.27 18.02 28.93
CA GLU A 98 2.27 19.04 29.10
C GLU A 98 1.57 20.37 28.80
N LYS A 99 1.35 21.16 29.85
CA LYS A 99 0.76 22.49 29.74
C LYS A 99 1.66 23.27 28.78
N GLU A 100 1.10 23.79 27.68
CA GLU A 100 1.81 24.78 26.84
C GLU A 100 2.23 25.90 27.81
N GLN A 101 3.52 25.96 28.19
CA GLN A 101 4.00 26.98 29.13
C GLN A 101 3.79 28.33 28.46
N GLU A 102 3.07 29.22 29.15
CA GLU A 102 2.71 30.54 28.65
C GLU A 102 3.99 31.37 28.42
N GLN A 103 4.50 31.36 27.19
CA GLN A 103 5.50 32.33 26.77
C GLN A 103 4.83 33.71 26.73
N PRO A 104 5.43 34.75 27.33
CA PRO A 104 4.83 36.08 27.38
C PRO A 104 4.61 36.63 25.98
N GLU A 105 3.50 37.35 25.78
CA GLU A 105 3.08 37.82 24.47
C GLU A 105 4.12 38.77 23.82
N VAL A 106 4.65 38.37 22.67
CA VAL A 106 5.36 39.28 21.77
C VAL A 106 4.60 39.35 20.46
N VAL A 107 3.85 40.45 20.28
CA VAL A 107 2.85 40.60 19.20
C VAL A 107 3.52 40.58 17.83
N SER A 108 3.36 39.46 17.11
CA SER A 108 3.72 39.32 15.70
C SER A 108 2.62 38.57 14.95
N GLN A 109 2.31 39.00 13.72
CA GLN A 109 1.05 38.67 13.07
C GLN A 109 1.10 37.37 12.25
N SER A 110 -0.05 36.68 12.18
CA SER A 110 -0.40 35.66 11.19
C SER A 110 0.43 34.37 11.15
N SER A 111 0.13 33.45 12.08
CA SER A 111 0.11 32.02 11.73
C SER A 111 -1.19 31.38 12.22
N LYS A 112 -1.99 30.81 11.30
CA LYS A 112 -3.21 30.08 11.67
C LYS A 112 -2.83 28.68 12.16
N LYS A 113 -2.75 28.45 13.48
CA LYS A 113 -2.66 27.10 14.07
C LYS A 113 -3.79 26.24 13.45
N ILE A 114 -3.45 25.25 12.63
CA ILE A 114 -4.42 24.38 11.96
C ILE A 114 -5.00 23.42 13.01
N LYS A 115 -6.23 23.70 13.48
CA LYS A 115 -7.02 22.75 14.27
C LYS A 115 -7.57 21.66 13.35
N PHE A 116 -7.27 20.41 13.67
CA PHE A 116 -7.82 19.24 12.98
C PHE A 116 -9.17 18.88 13.62
N ASN A 117 -10.27 19.39 13.08
CA ASN A 117 -11.60 18.85 13.38
C ASN A 117 -11.87 17.65 12.45
N PHE A 118 -11.79 16.43 13.00
CA PHE A 118 -12.30 15.22 12.38
C PHE A 118 -13.66 14.86 12.98
N ASP A 119 -14.69 15.57 12.51
CA ASP A 119 -16.08 15.40 12.94
C ASP A 119 -16.74 14.24 12.16
N ASP A 120 -16.28 13.01 12.40
CA ASP A 120 -16.90 11.81 11.82
C ASP A 120 -18.25 11.56 12.50
N ASN A 121 -19.30 11.30 11.70
CA ASN A 121 -20.68 11.17 12.17
C ASN A 121 -20.93 9.87 12.95
N ALA A 122 -20.45 9.82 14.19
CA ALA A 122 -21.00 8.94 15.21
C ALA A 122 -22.37 9.49 15.63
N THR A 123 -23.45 8.79 15.29
CA THR A 123 -24.79 9.13 15.78
C THR A 123 -24.78 9.08 17.32
N ILE A 124 -25.03 10.20 17.98
CA ILE A 124 -25.04 10.29 19.45
C ILE A 124 -26.30 9.59 19.98
N THR A 125 -26.21 8.29 20.16
CA THR A 125 -27.06 7.53 21.08
C THR A 125 -26.27 7.36 22.38
N ASN A 126 -26.73 8.00 23.46
CA ASN A 126 -26.06 7.94 24.76
C ASN A 126 -26.09 6.51 25.32
N GLY A 127 -24.95 5.82 25.24
CA GLY A 127 -24.77 4.47 25.75
C GLY A 127 -23.31 4.24 26.12
N ASN A 128 -23.05 3.93 27.39
CA ASN A 128 -21.70 3.74 27.91
C ASN A 128 -21.06 2.47 27.33
N SER A 129 -20.17 2.66 26.35
CA SER A 129 -19.31 1.61 25.79
C SER A 129 -18.06 2.24 25.21
N GLN A 130 -16.96 2.24 25.96
CA GLN A 130 -15.67 2.77 25.53
C GLN A 130 -15.03 1.88 24.45
N LYS A 131 -15.51 2.00 23.22
CA LYS A 131 -14.80 1.49 22.05
C LYS A 131 -13.56 2.37 21.84
N HIS A 132 -12.37 1.81 22.00
CA HIS A 132 -11.13 2.52 21.69
C HIS A 132 -11.17 3.02 20.24
N ALA A 133 -11.06 4.34 20.08
CA ALA A 133 -10.93 4.99 18.79
C ALA A 133 -9.51 4.76 18.26
N ILE A 134 -9.39 4.56 16.94
CA ILE A 134 -8.10 4.37 16.28
C ILE A 134 -7.30 5.68 16.37
N SER A 135 -6.00 5.62 16.67
CA SER A 135 -5.18 6.83 16.75
C SER A 135 -5.03 7.53 15.39
N ASP A 136 -4.92 8.86 15.43
CA ASP A 136 -4.63 9.67 14.24
C ASP A 136 -3.36 9.20 13.52
N SER A 137 -2.35 8.75 14.26
CA SER A 137 -1.10 8.21 13.74
C SER A 137 -1.32 6.88 12.99
N ALA A 138 -2.03 5.91 13.57
CA ALA A 138 -2.33 4.66 12.89
C ALA A 138 -3.16 4.88 11.61
N MET A 139 -4.17 5.75 11.70
CA MET A 139 -5.02 6.11 10.56
C MET A 139 -4.23 6.84 9.46
N LEU A 140 -3.36 7.79 9.81
CA LEU A 140 -2.52 8.53 8.88
C LEU A 140 -1.49 7.63 8.18
N LEU A 141 -0.80 6.76 8.93
CA LEU A 141 0.16 5.81 8.39
C LEU A 141 -0.50 4.84 7.41
N ALA A 142 -1.60 4.20 7.81
CA ALA A 142 -2.34 3.28 6.94
C ALA A 142 -2.86 3.99 5.67
N THR A 143 -3.38 5.21 5.80
CA THR A 143 -3.86 6.02 4.67
C THR A 143 -2.74 6.40 3.70
N LEU A 144 -1.53 6.70 4.21
CA LEU A 144 -0.34 6.95 3.38
C LEU A 144 0.17 5.68 2.68
N LEU A 145 0.26 4.55 3.40
CA LEU A 145 0.64 3.26 2.82
C LEU A 145 -0.32 2.86 1.69
N GLN A 146 -1.63 3.02 1.87
CA GLN A 146 -2.61 2.80 0.80
C GLN A 146 -2.43 3.78 -0.37
N PHE A 147 -2.08 5.04 -0.13
CA PHE A 147 -1.88 6.04 -1.19
C PHE A 147 -0.74 5.68 -2.15
N PHE A 148 0.36 5.12 -1.64
CA PHE A 148 1.53 4.81 -2.47
C PHE A 148 1.28 3.68 -3.49
N ILE A 149 0.58 2.60 -3.10
CA ILE A 149 0.14 1.55 -4.04
C ILE A 149 -0.96 2.01 -5.00
N THR A 150 -1.78 3.00 -4.61
CA THR A 150 -2.94 3.42 -5.40
C THR A 150 -2.51 4.12 -6.71
N PRO A 151 -2.92 3.62 -7.89
CA PRO A 151 -2.59 4.24 -9.18
C PRO A 151 -3.01 5.72 -9.24
N PRO A 152 -2.21 6.63 -9.84
CA PRO A 152 -2.46 8.07 -9.79
C PRO A 152 -3.86 8.52 -10.23
N TYR A 153 -4.46 7.82 -11.21
CA TYR A 153 -5.79 8.11 -11.74
C TYR A 153 -6.94 7.70 -10.80
N LEU A 154 -6.75 6.69 -9.93
CA LEU A 154 -7.77 6.26 -8.97
C LEU A 154 -7.78 7.10 -7.69
N ARG A 155 -6.69 7.78 -7.34
CA ARG A 155 -6.52 8.50 -6.06
C ARG A 155 -7.65 9.49 -5.72
N LYS A 156 -8.25 10.16 -6.72
CA LYS A 156 -9.39 11.07 -6.49
C LYS A 156 -10.71 10.35 -6.16
N ALA A 157 -10.87 9.10 -6.58
CA ALA A 157 -12.05 8.28 -6.34
C ALA A 157 -11.90 7.35 -5.13
N SER A 158 -10.68 6.93 -4.80
CA SER A 158 -10.40 5.97 -3.72
C SER A 158 -10.21 6.57 -2.32
N PHE A 159 -10.15 7.90 -2.16
CA PHE A 159 -9.89 8.55 -0.86
C PHE A 159 -10.91 9.64 -0.53
N LYS A 160 -11.27 9.80 0.76
CA LYS A 160 -12.08 10.93 1.27
C LYS A 160 -11.38 12.26 0.88
N HIS A 161 -12.17 13.29 0.56
CA HIS A 161 -11.64 14.58 0.09
C HIS A 161 -10.68 15.23 1.10
N ASP A 162 -10.97 15.13 2.40
CA ASP A 162 -10.13 15.73 3.44
C ASP A 162 -8.77 15.05 3.60
N SER A 163 -8.70 13.73 3.39
CA SER A 163 -7.44 12.98 3.34
C SER A 163 -6.51 13.46 2.23
N LEU A 164 -7.03 14.14 1.19
CA LEU A 164 -6.21 14.67 0.09
C LEU A 164 -5.21 15.75 0.54
N LYS A 165 -5.42 16.38 1.70
CA LYS A 165 -4.48 17.32 2.34
C LYS A 165 -3.21 16.58 2.81
N ASN A 166 -3.38 15.44 3.47
CA ASN A 166 -2.30 14.61 4.02
C ASN A 166 -1.33 14.11 2.93
N PHE A 167 -1.78 14.04 1.69
CA PHE A 167 -1.00 13.60 0.54
C PHE A 167 -0.19 14.69 -0.17
N GLU A 168 -0.07 15.92 0.36
CA GLU A 168 0.64 16.99 -0.35
C GLU A 168 2.09 16.64 -0.70
N TYR A 169 2.86 16.15 0.28
CA TYR A 169 4.22 15.66 0.06
C TYR A 169 4.23 14.33 -0.70
N ALA A 170 3.26 13.44 -0.45
CA ALA A 170 3.19 12.11 -1.06
C ALA A 170 2.99 12.18 -2.59
N LYS A 171 2.37 13.26 -3.11
CA LYS A 171 2.25 13.55 -4.55
C LYS A 171 3.57 13.95 -5.21
N LYS A 172 4.55 14.43 -4.44
CA LYS A 172 5.85 14.94 -4.91
C LYS A 172 6.94 13.87 -4.93
N LEU A 173 6.74 12.75 -4.23
CA LEU A 173 7.69 11.64 -4.18
C LEU A 173 7.64 10.77 -5.46
N PRO A 174 8.72 10.03 -5.79
CA PRO A 174 8.74 9.13 -6.93
C PRO A 174 7.67 8.03 -6.84
N LYS A 175 7.34 7.41 -7.98
CA LYS A 175 6.50 6.21 -8.02
C LYS A 175 7.31 5.01 -7.54
N LEU A 176 6.65 4.07 -6.84
CA LEU A 176 7.26 2.80 -6.46
C LEU A 176 7.49 1.95 -7.71
N SER A 177 8.77 1.72 -8.04
CA SER A 177 9.21 1.01 -9.26
C SER A 177 8.71 -0.42 -9.38
N ASN A 178 8.53 -1.10 -8.26
CA ASN A 178 8.30 -2.56 -8.23
C ASN A 178 6.81 -2.95 -8.32
N LEU A 179 5.89 -1.96 -8.36
CA LEU A 179 4.46 -2.17 -8.60
C LEU A 179 4.22 -2.75 -10.00
N PRO A 180 3.32 -3.74 -10.18
CA PRO A 180 3.12 -4.39 -11.47
C PRO A 180 2.91 -3.46 -12.67
N PHE A 181 2.09 -2.40 -12.54
CA PHE A 181 1.81 -1.46 -13.65
C PHE A 181 3.02 -0.60 -14.07
N MET A 182 4.09 -0.56 -13.28
CA MET A 182 5.35 0.12 -13.63
C MET A 182 6.30 -0.78 -14.45
N SER A 183 5.97 -2.06 -14.64
CA SER A 183 6.82 -2.99 -15.39
C SER A 183 6.83 -2.68 -16.88
N ASN A 184 8.02 -2.57 -17.48
CA ASN A 184 8.22 -2.26 -18.91
C ASN A 184 7.62 -3.28 -19.91
N ASN A 185 7.09 -4.40 -19.40
CA ASN A 185 6.53 -5.54 -20.14
C ASN A 185 5.21 -5.25 -20.88
N LYS A 186 4.80 -3.97 -20.98
CA LYS A 186 3.53 -3.50 -21.60
C LYS A 186 2.25 -4.13 -21.03
N VAL A 187 2.31 -4.70 -19.81
CA VAL A 187 1.19 -5.38 -19.15
C VAL A 187 -0.01 -4.45 -18.95
N TYR A 188 0.24 -3.14 -18.76
CA TYR A 188 -0.78 -2.09 -18.68
C TYR A 188 -1.66 -1.93 -19.95
N ASN A 189 -1.28 -2.54 -21.08
CA ASN A 189 -2.12 -2.62 -22.30
C ASN A 189 -3.16 -3.74 -22.24
N ASN A 190 -2.92 -4.78 -21.44
CA ASN A 190 -3.85 -5.91 -21.26
C ASN A 190 -4.68 -5.73 -19.98
N TYR A 191 -4.04 -5.31 -18.88
CA TYR A 191 -4.62 -5.31 -17.54
C TYR A 191 -4.49 -3.95 -16.86
N LYS A 192 -5.59 -3.44 -16.29
CA LYS A 192 -5.59 -2.22 -15.47
C LYS A 192 -6.28 -2.44 -14.13
N GLU A 193 -5.76 -1.73 -13.13
CA GLU A 193 -6.46 -1.47 -11.88
C GLU A 193 -7.62 -0.50 -12.11
N GLY A 194 -8.73 -0.74 -11.41
CA GLY A 194 -9.92 0.10 -11.48
C GLY A 194 -10.68 0.15 -10.16
N LEU A 195 -11.65 1.07 -10.10
CA LEU A 195 -12.62 1.18 -9.00
C LEU A 195 -14.03 1.02 -9.57
N THR A 196 -14.84 0.13 -9.01
CA THR A 196 -16.25 -0.05 -9.41
C THR A 196 -17.06 1.20 -9.04
N ILE A 197 -17.89 1.70 -9.96
CA ILE A 197 -18.68 2.93 -9.79
C ILE A 197 -20.14 2.73 -10.21
N HIS A 198 -21.07 3.50 -9.64
CA HIS A 198 -22.48 3.48 -10.06
C HIS A 198 -22.59 3.94 -11.54
N LYS A 199 -23.49 3.31 -12.32
CA LYS A 199 -23.77 3.67 -13.74
C LYS A 199 -24.05 5.16 -13.99
N LYS A 200 -24.51 5.89 -12.96
CA LYS A 200 -24.89 7.31 -13.03
C LYS A 200 -23.92 8.23 -12.27
N ALA A 201 -22.64 8.23 -12.65
CA ALA A 201 -21.57 9.04 -12.04
C ALA A 201 -21.66 10.57 -12.30
N PHE A 202 -22.88 11.12 -12.38
CA PHE A 202 -23.22 12.55 -12.32
C PHE A 202 -24.47 12.83 -11.46
N SER A 203 -25.16 11.81 -10.95
CA SER A 203 -26.37 11.96 -10.12
C SER A 203 -26.03 12.03 -8.63
N LYS A 204 -26.76 12.86 -7.87
CA LYS A 204 -26.55 13.05 -6.42
C LYS A 204 -26.66 11.73 -5.64
N LYS A 205 -25.83 11.56 -4.60
CA LYS A 205 -25.96 10.48 -3.62
C LYS A 205 -27.39 10.42 -3.07
N LYS A 206 -28.01 9.23 -3.11
CA LYS A 206 -29.01 8.84 -2.12
C LYS A 206 -28.35 7.87 -1.14
N ASN A 207 -28.47 8.12 0.16
CA ASN A 207 -27.99 7.20 1.17
C ASN A 207 -29.01 6.07 1.32
N ASN A 208 -28.85 4.97 0.58
CA ASN A 208 -29.50 3.69 0.85
C ASN A 208 -28.43 2.69 1.32
N SER A 209 -28.67 2.02 2.44
CA SER A 209 -27.76 1.05 3.07
C SER A 209 -27.76 -0.33 2.39
N LYS A 210 -28.25 -0.42 1.15
CA LYS A 210 -28.26 -1.67 0.37
C LYS A 210 -26.98 -1.78 -0.43
N LEU A 211 -26.38 -2.97 -0.48
CA LEU A 211 -25.19 -3.23 -1.28
C LEU A 211 -25.57 -3.07 -2.77
N GLU A 212 -25.19 -1.95 -3.38
CA GLU A 212 -25.41 -1.70 -4.80
C GLU A 212 -24.36 -2.43 -5.63
N PHE A 213 -24.80 -3.03 -6.74
CA PHE A 213 -23.97 -3.72 -7.72
C PHE A 213 -23.88 -2.91 -9.02
N THR A 214 -22.83 -3.14 -9.81
CA THR A 214 -22.55 -2.41 -11.05
C THR A 214 -21.75 -3.26 -12.04
N LYS A 215 -21.80 -2.87 -13.31
CA LYS A 215 -20.87 -3.32 -14.36
C LYS A 215 -19.82 -2.28 -14.75
N TYR A 216 -19.83 -1.09 -14.13
CA TYR A 216 -19.00 0.03 -14.55
C TYR A 216 -17.77 0.20 -13.67
N VAL A 217 -16.59 0.27 -14.30
CA VAL A 217 -15.30 0.43 -13.62
C VAL A 217 -14.60 1.69 -14.13
N ASN A 218 -14.21 2.57 -13.21
CA ASN A 218 -13.28 3.65 -13.49
C ASN A 218 -11.86 3.08 -13.60
N ILE A 219 -11.30 3.08 -14.81
CA ILE A 219 -9.92 2.65 -15.13
C ILE A 219 -9.00 3.83 -15.51
N GLY A 220 -9.39 5.06 -15.15
CA GLY A 220 -8.65 6.30 -15.44
C GLY A 220 -8.84 6.87 -16.85
N GLU A 221 -9.71 6.29 -17.66
CA GLU A 221 -10.09 6.81 -18.98
C GLU A 221 -11.20 7.88 -18.89
N LYS A 222 -11.54 8.51 -20.02
CA LYS A 222 -12.64 9.49 -20.11
C LYS A 222 -14.01 8.90 -19.78
N GLU A 223 -14.20 7.62 -20.08
CA GLU A 223 -15.46 6.87 -19.91
C GLU A 223 -15.20 5.64 -19.04
N ALA A 224 -16.24 5.16 -18.36
CA ALA A 224 -16.15 3.97 -17.52
C ALA A 224 -16.16 2.70 -18.38
N LEU A 225 -15.30 1.73 -18.05
CA LEU A 225 -15.30 0.44 -18.70
C LEU A 225 -16.52 -0.37 -18.22
N GLU A 226 -17.42 -0.72 -19.15
CA GLU A 226 -18.51 -1.66 -18.88
C GLU A 226 -18.02 -3.11 -19.01
N LEU A 227 -18.26 -3.90 -17.97
CA LEU A 227 -17.86 -5.30 -17.87
C LEU A 227 -18.81 -6.22 -18.63
N ASN A 228 -18.25 -7.20 -19.34
CA ASN A 228 -18.99 -8.27 -20.02
C ASN A 228 -19.52 -9.34 -19.04
N GLY A 229 -19.15 -9.28 -17.76
CA GLY A 229 -19.39 -10.31 -16.74
C GLY A 229 -20.62 -10.08 -15.83
N PRO A 230 -20.64 -10.73 -14.65
CA PRO A 230 -21.64 -10.44 -13.61
C PRO A 230 -21.47 -9.04 -13.02
N GLU A 231 -22.48 -8.57 -12.30
CA GLU A 231 -22.39 -7.30 -11.56
C GLU A 231 -21.60 -7.49 -10.26
N VAL A 232 -20.85 -6.46 -9.85
CA VAL A 232 -20.00 -6.47 -8.65
C VAL A 232 -20.30 -5.29 -7.73
N PRO A 233 -20.05 -5.39 -6.41
CA PRO A 233 -20.35 -4.30 -5.48
C PRO A 233 -19.60 -3.01 -5.83
N VAL A 234 -20.26 -1.86 -5.62
CA VAL A 234 -19.70 -0.53 -5.93
C VAL A 234 -18.65 -0.08 -4.89
N ASN A 235 -17.66 0.70 -5.32
CA ASN A 235 -16.50 1.19 -4.55
C ASN A 235 -15.45 0.12 -4.18
N VAL A 236 -15.50 -1.04 -4.83
CA VAL A 236 -14.50 -2.11 -4.73
C VAL A 236 -13.36 -1.86 -5.73
N ARG A 237 -12.11 -2.10 -5.33
CA ARG A 237 -10.94 -2.08 -6.23
C ARG A 237 -10.83 -3.40 -6.95
N VAL A 238 -10.56 -3.38 -8.25
CA VAL A 238 -10.55 -4.56 -9.11
C VAL A 238 -9.46 -4.48 -10.19
N THR A 239 -8.81 -5.60 -10.49
CA THR A 239 -7.97 -5.76 -11.69
C THR A 239 -8.86 -6.22 -12.86
N VAL A 240 -8.73 -5.59 -14.02
CA VAL A 240 -9.62 -5.83 -15.19
C VAL A 240 -8.81 -6.10 -16.46
N ASP A 241 -9.18 -7.16 -17.18
CA ASP A 241 -8.74 -7.42 -18.56
C ASP A 241 -9.48 -6.47 -19.53
N LEU A 242 -8.73 -5.67 -20.28
CA LEU A 242 -9.26 -4.66 -21.20
C LEU A 242 -9.82 -5.24 -22.52
N LYS A 243 -9.41 -6.45 -22.90
CA LYS A 243 -9.91 -7.16 -24.10
C LYS A 243 -11.20 -7.88 -23.78
N GLU A 244 -11.16 -8.71 -22.74
CA GLU A 244 -12.29 -9.53 -22.29
C GLU A 244 -13.36 -8.74 -21.53
N LYS A 245 -13.00 -7.57 -20.99
CA LYS A 245 -13.80 -6.73 -20.08
C LYS A 245 -14.33 -7.53 -18.89
N LYS A 246 -13.44 -8.30 -18.27
CA LYS A 246 -13.71 -9.17 -17.12
C LYS A 246 -12.77 -8.82 -15.98
N ILE A 247 -13.27 -8.93 -14.75
CA ILE A 247 -12.43 -8.88 -13.55
C ILE A 247 -11.64 -10.18 -13.48
N ILE A 248 -10.35 -10.07 -13.16
CA ILE A 248 -9.40 -11.17 -13.03
C ILE A 248 -8.62 -11.03 -11.72
N SER A 249 -7.92 -12.08 -11.30
CA SER A 249 -7.08 -11.98 -10.11
C SER A 249 -5.77 -11.25 -10.43
N PRO A 250 -5.18 -10.46 -9.49
CA PRO A 250 -3.84 -9.90 -9.65
C PRO A 250 -2.77 -10.96 -9.98
N ILE A 251 -2.93 -12.21 -9.51
CA ILE A 251 -1.99 -13.29 -9.84
C ILE A 251 -2.00 -13.61 -11.35
N ASP A 252 -3.17 -13.60 -12.01
CA ASP A 252 -3.30 -13.86 -13.44
C ASP A 252 -2.74 -12.69 -14.27
N ALA A 253 -3.00 -11.46 -13.80
CA ALA A 253 -2.59 -10.23 -14.46
C ALA A 253 -1.08 -9.94 -14.33
N TYR A 254 -0.50 -10.26 -13.19
CA TYR A 254 0.78 -9.73 -12.74
C TYR A 254 1.77 -10.78 -12.18
N GLY A 255 1.30 -12.00 -11.91
CA GLY A 255 2.11 -13.09 -11.32
C GLY A 255 2.45 -12.90 -9.85
N ILE A 256 1.95 -11.83 -9.23
CA ILE A 256 2.08 -11.49 -7.81
C ILE A 256 0.77 -10.88 -7.30
N ILE A 257 0.45 -11.12 -6.03
CA ILE A 257 -0.80 -10.75 -5.39
C ILE A 257 -0.53 -10.44 -3.91
N GLY A 258 -1.16 -9.41 -3.37
CA GLY A 258 -1.19 -9.13 -1.93
C GLY A 258 -2.39 -9.79 -1.26
N ALA A 259 -2.38 -9.83 0.08
CA ALA A 259 -3.46 -10.43 0.86
C ALA A 259 -4.83 -9.82 0.52
N LYS A 260 -5.93 -10.60 0.67
CA LYS A 260 -7.29 -10.21 0.24
C LYS A 260 -7.34 -9.73 -1.23
N SER A 261 -6.55 -10.37 -2.11
CA SER A 261 -6.40 -10.03 -3.53
C SER A 261 -5.99 -8.57 -3.80
N SER A 262 -5.13 -8.02 -2.95
CA SER A 262 -4.69 -6.62 -3.07
C SER A 262 -3.65 -6.44 -4.18
N PHE A 263 -3.69 -5.27 -4.83
CA PHE A 263 -2.63 -4.83 -5.75
C PHE A 263 -1.41 -4.33 -4.97
N GLY A 264 -0.27 -5.03 -5.09
CA GLY A 264 0.90 -4.79 -4.24
C GLY A 264 0.72 -5.45 -2.88
N TYR A 265 0.64 -4.67 -1.81
CA TYR A 265 0.35 -5.15 -0.45
C TYR A 265 -1.07 -4.78 0.00
N HIS A 266 -1.64 -5.57 0.92
CA HIS A 266 -2.78 -5.14 1.73
C HIS A 266 -2.33 -4.16 2.82
N VAL A 267 -3.24 -3.33 3.34
CA VAL A 267 -2.98 -2.49 4.52
C VAL A 267 -4.09 -2.65 5.53
N ARG A 268 -3.75 -3.15 6.72
CA ARG A 268 -4.67 -3.38 7.85
C ARG A 268 -4.22 -2.56 9.05
N ILE A 269 -5.16 -2.17 9.92
CA ILE A 269 -4.86 -1.61 11.25
C ILE A 269 -5.26 -2.65 12.28
N ALA A 270 -4.31 -3.08 13.12
CA ALA A 270 -4.55 -3.89 14.30
C ALA A 270 -4.72 -2.95 15.49
N LYS A 271 -5.80 -3.09 16.28
CA LYS A 271 -6.11 -2.18 17.41
C LYS A 271 -5.49 -2.61 18.75
N SER A 272 -5.00 -3.83 18.80
CA SER A 272 -4.46 -4.51 19.97
C SER A 272 -3.49 -5.59 19.52
N PHE A 273 -2.66 -6.08 20.42
CA PHE A 273 -1.67 -7.11 20.10
C PHE A 273 -2.33 -8.41 19.57
N SER A 274 -3.45 -8.86 20.16
CA SER A 274 -4.20 -10.03 19.67
C SER A 274 -4.67 -9.87 18.22
N SER A 275 -5.21 -8.69 17.88
CA SER A 275 -5.74 -8.40 16.55
C SER A 275 -4.69 -8.44 15.44
N VAL A 276 -3.39 -8.36 15.76
CA VAL A 276 -2.33 -8.65 14.77
C VAL A 276 -2.50 -10.07 14.23
N PHE A 277 -2.70 -11.05 15.10
CA PHE A 277 -2.83 -12.47 14.80
C PHE A 277 -4.25 -12.87 14.40
N THR A 278 -5.25 -12.49 15.19
CA THR A 278 -6.64 -12.98 15.05
C THR A 278 -7.37 -12.39 13.84
N GLU A 279 -7.01 -11.19 13.38
CA GLU A 279 -7.57 -10.56 12.18
C GLU A 279 -6.67 -10.72 10.93
N SER A 280 -5.83 -11.75 10.87
CA SER A 280 -4.94 -12.03 9.73
C SER A 280 -5.69 -11.98 8.39
N SER A 281 -5.03 -11.47 7.34
CA SER A 281 -5.61 -11.41 5.99
C SER A 281 -5.50 -12.71 5.18
N TYR A 282 -5.03 -13.80 5.81
CA TYR A 282 -4.88 -15.13 5.23
C TYR A 282 -5.78 -16.13 5.98
N SER A 283 -6.41 -17.08 5.26
CA SER A 283 -7.32 -18.07 5.85
C SER A 283 -6.65 -18.96 6.90
N ASP A 284 -5.38 -19.27 6.67
CA ASP A 284 -4.62 -20.28 7.41
C ASP A 284 -3.79 -19.62 8.54
N GLY A 285 -4.02 -18.33 8.80
CA GLY A 285 -3.26 -17.52 9.76
C GLY A 285 -1.82 -17.26 9.32
N TYR A 286 -0.92 -17.20 10.30
CA TYR A 286 0.52 -17.12 10.11
C TYR A 286 1.17 -18.43 10.56
N SER A 287 2.11 -18.96 9.78
CA SER A 287 2.81 -20.21 10.08
C SER A 287 4.04 -20.01 10.98
N GLN A 288 4.58 -18.80 11.01
CA GLN A 288 5.67 -18.39 11.89
C GLN A 288 5.59 -16.89 12.18
N SER A 289 6.03 -16.50 13.38
CA SER A 289 6.05 -15.15 13.91
C SER A 289 7.45 -14.77 14.38
N VAL A 290 8.00 -13.68 13.85
CA VAL A 290 9.39 -13.26 14.06
C VAL A 290 9.42 -11.82 14.54
N TYR A 291 10.08 -11.56 15.66
CA TYR A 291 10.33 -10.21 16.15
C TYR A 291 11.64 -9.64 15.59
N ILE A 292 11.64 -8.34 15.29
CA ILE A 292 12.81 -7.58 14.84
C ILE A 292 12.86 -6.26 15.61
N ASN A 293 13.80 -6.16 16.55
CA ASN A 293 13.98 -4.94 17.35
C ASN A 293 14.47 -3.77 16.48
N CYS A 294 13.68 -2.70 16.39
CA CYS A 294 14.03 -1.45 15.71
C CYS A 294 13.20 -0.26 16.24
N GLY A 295 13.76 0.94 16.20
CA GLY A 295 13.19 2.12 16.85
C GLY A 295 13.41 2.17 18.38
N ASP A 296 14.12 1.17 18.94
CA ASP A 296 14.80 1.32 20.23
C ASP A 296 16.18 1.96 19.97
N TYR A 297 16.46 3.06 20.65
CA TYR A 297 17.72 3.79 20.55
C TYR A 297 18.59 3.63 21.82
N PHE A 298 18.06 3.02 22.87
CA PHE A 298 18.68 2.98 24.20
C PHE A 298 18.93 1.55 24.72
N TYR A 299 18.25 0.54 24.16
CA TYR A 299 18.48 -0.88 24.43
C TYR A 299 18.26 -1.32 25.87
N ASN A 300 17.49 -0.53 26.63
CA ASN A 300 17.23 -0.73 28.05
C ASN A 300 16.51 -2.06 28.36
N ASN A 301 15.64 -2.53 27.46
CA ASN A 301 14.76 -3.67 27.68
C ASN A 301 15.07 -4.80 26.67
N LYS A 302 16.22 -5.47 26.84
CA LYS A 302 16.56 -6.66 26.03
C LYS A 302 15.74 -7.87 26.48
N VAL A 303 15.20 -8.63 25.51
CA VAL A 303 14.42 -9.85 25.74
C VAL A 303 15.09 -10.99 24.98
N GLU A 304 15.42 -12.07 25.69
CA GLU A 304 16.10 -13.21 25.09
C GLU A 304 15.13 -14.14 24.36
N PHE A 305 15.11 -14.07 23.03
CA PHE A 305 14.43 -15.02 22.17
C PHE A 305 15.31 -16.23 21.86
N LYS A 306 14.68 -17.34 21.47
CA LYS A 306 15.38 -18.46 20.81
C LYS A 306 15.91 -17.97 19.45
N GLU A 307 17.06 -18.50 19.04
CA GLU A 307 17.58 -18.27 17.70
C GLU A 307 16.67 -18.95 16.67
N LEU A 308 16.15 -18.17 15.72
CA LEU A 308 15.04 -18.59 14.87
C LEU A 308 15.51 -19.40 13.65
N THR A 309 15.05 -20.64 13.57
CA THR A 309 15.01 -21.40 12.31
C THR A 309 13.86 -20.89 11.44
N PHE A 310 14.17 -20.13 10.39
CA PHE A 310 13.18 -19.76 9.37
C PHE A 310 12.67 -21.00 8.64
N ASP A 311 11.35 -21.17 8.56
CA ASP A 311 10.77 -22.10 7.57
C ASP A 311 10.73 -21.40 6.19
N THR A 312 11.48 -21.95 5.24
CA THR A 312 11.58 -21.43 3.87
C THR A 312 10.72 -22.19 2.87
N GLN A 313 10.01 -23.25 3.28
CA GLN A 313 9.30 -24.15 2.36
C GLN A 313 7.98 -23.57 1.85
N SER A 314 7.06 -23.22 2.76
CA SER A 314 5.77 -22.61 2.40
C SER A 314 5.05 -22.04 3.62
N GLY A 315 4.34 -20.91 3.46
CA GLY A 315 3.48 -20.37 4.53
C GLY A 315 3.37 -18.84 4.52
N ASN A 316 2.80 -18.29 5.59
CA ASN A 316 2.64 -16.84 5.76
C ASN A 316 3.40 -16.41 7.02
N ILE A 317 4.52 -15.71 6.86
CA ILE A 317 5.37 -15.32 7.99
C ILE A 317 5.05 -13.90 8.43
N LEU A 318 4.73 -13.74 9.71
CA LEU A 318 4.56 -12.45 10.37
C LEU A 318 5.91 -11.93 10.87
N LEU A 319 6.29 -10.73 10.41
CA LEU A 319 7.50 -10.03 10.81
C LEU A 319 7.11 -8.79 11.62
N ILE A 320 7.34 -8.81 12.92
CA ILE A 320 6.95 -7.74 13.85
C ILE A 320 8.15 -6.82 14.12
N PHE A 321 8.13 -5.64 13.50
CA PHE A 321 9.17 -4.63 13.59
C PHE A 321 8.78 -3.55 14.61
N GLY A 322 9.57 -3.35 15.65
CA GLY A 322 9.34 -2.30 16.63
C GLY A 322 10.27 -2.40 17.84
N LYS A 323 10.08 -1.52 18.83
CA LYS A 323 10.77 -1.61 20.13
C LYS A 323 9.96 -2.47 21.10
N TRP A 324 10.61 -3.22 21.98
CA TRP A 324 9.89 -4.17 22.84
C TRP A 324 8.82 -3.50 23.71
N THR A 325 9.12 -2.31 24.24
CA THR A 325 8.18 -1.52 25.05
C THR A 325 6.88 -1.17 24.33
N ASP A 326 6.87 -1.07 23.00
CA ASP A 326 5.66 -0.82 22.21
C ASP A 326 4.79 -2.09 22.11
N LEU A 327 5.40 -3.24 21.83
CA LEU A 327 4.70 -4.54 21.79
C LEU A 327 4.12 -4.89 23.16
N ASP A 328 4.93 -4.79 24.21
CA ASP A 328 4.54 -5.11 25.58
C ASP A 328 3.44 -4.16 26.08
N SER A 329 3.54 -2.84 25.86
CA SER A 329 2.45 -1.91 26.19
C SER A 329 1.15 -2.24 25.44
N SER A 330 1.23 -2.68 24.18
CA SER A 330 0.05 -3.09 23.40
C SER A 330 -0.57 -4.38 23.96
N PHE A 331 0.26 -5.32 24.43
CA PHE A 331 -0.16 -6.57 25.06
C PHE A 331 -0.76 -6.35 26.47
N GLN A 332 -0.16 -5.52 27.32
CA GLN A 332 -0.70 -5.23 28.66
C GLN A 332 -2.05 -4.50 28.62
N ASN A 333 -2.35 -3.79 27.53
CA ASN A 333 -3.68 -3.21 27.27
C ASN A 333 -4.69 -4.25 26.70
N ASP A 334 -4.22 -5.42 26.24
CA ASP A 334 -5.04 -6.45 25.62
C ASP A 334 -5.59 -7.45 26.64
N LYS A 335 -6.70 -7.06 27.26
CA LYS A 335 -7.42 -7.86 28.26
C LYS A 335 -7.87 -9.23 27.76
N GLU A 336 -7.98 -9.44 26.45
CA GLU A 336 -8.41 -10.74 25.91
C GLU A 336 -7.30 -11.79 26.12
N LEU A 337 -6.05 -11.43 25.83
CA LEU A 337 -4.89 -12.33 25.99
C LEU A 337 -4.62 -12.64 27.46
N ILE A 338 -4.66 -11.61 28.31
CA ILE A 338 -4.51 -11.76 29.77
C ILE A 338 -5.63 -12.66 30.34
N SER A 339 -6.88 -12.53 29.87
CA SER A 339 -7.99 -13.39 30.30
C SER A 339 -7.87 -14.86 29.85
N ARG A 340 -7.02 -15.14 28.85
CA ARG A 340 -6.69 -16.48 28.37
C ARG A 340 -5.48 -17.10 29.09
N GLY A 341 -4.87 -16.39 30.04
CA GLY A 341 -3.73 -16.88 30.83
C GLY A 341 -2.37 -16.78 30.13
N ILE A 342 -2.24 -15.91 29.12
CA ILE A 342 -0.94 -15.58 28.52
C ILE A 342 -0.30 -14.48 29.38
N GLU A 343 0.95 -14.66 29.81
CA GLU A 343 1.62 -13.74 30.73
C GLU A 343 2.49 -12.69 30.00
N SER A 344 2.98 -13.01 28.80
CA SER A 344 3.83 -12.14 27.99
C SER A 344 3.56 -12.23 26.49
N ALA A 345 3.66 -11.08 25.81
CA ALA A 345 3.73 -10.99 24.34
C ALA A 345 4.77 -11.93 23.71
N LYS A 346 5.82 -12.30 24.47
CA LYS A 346 6.89 -13.22 24.07
C LYS A 346 6.38 -14.63 23.73
N GLU A 347 5.32 -15.09 24.40
CA GLU A 347 4.74 -16.43 24.19
C GLU A 347 4.05 -16.57 22.82
N MET A 348 3.71 -15.45 22.19
CA MET A 348 3.07 -15.39 20.86
C MET A 348 4.09 -15.10 19.74
N ILE A 349 5.39 -15.25 20.00
CA ILE A 349 6.47 -14.92 19.07
C ILE A 349 7.50 -16.07 19.06
N ASP A 350 7.67 -16.73 17.91
CA ASP A 350 8.50 -17.93 17.80
C ASP A 350 10.00 -17.67 17.98
N GLY A 351 10.47 -16.46 17.63
CA GLY A 351 11.87 -16.04 17.83
C GLY A 351 12.20 -14.64 17.32
N GLU A 352 13.48 -14.27 17.38
CA GLU A 352 14.00 -12.96 16.95
C GLU A 352 14.93 -13.10 15.74
N LEU A 353 14.77 -12.20 14.76
CA LEU A 353 15.78 -11.96 13.74
C LEU A 353 16.61 -10.72 14.10
N LYS A 354 17.76 -10.93 14.71
CA LYS A 354 18.69 -9.86 15.10
C LYS A 354 19.18 -9.08 13.88
N ILE A 355 19.09 -7.75 13.95
CA ILE A 355 19.61 -6.79 12.96
C ILE A 355 20.62 -5.85 13.64
N VAL A 356 21.02 -4.77 12.96
CA VAL A 356 21.94 -3.76 13.51
C VAL A 356 21.22 -2.93 14.59
N GLU A 357 21.88 -2.72 15.75
CA GLU A 357 21.34 -1.89 16.83
C GLU A 357 21.35 -0.39 16.45
N GLY A 358 20.35 0.37 16.91
CA GLY A 358 20.16 1.80 16.66
C GLY A 358 19.35 2.16 15.41
N CYS A 359 18.92 1.18 14.60
CA CYS A 359 18.14 1.42 13.39
C CYS A 359 16.71 1.89 13.68
N ARG A 360 16.19 2.80 12.84
CA ARG A 360 14.77 3.21 12.85
C ARG A 360 13.87 2.09 12.33
N VAL A 361 12.55 2.22 12.46
CA VAL A 361 11.61 1.19 11.99
C VAL A 361 11.64 1.05 10.46
N GLU A 362 11.72 2.17 9.73
CA GLU A 362 11.82 2.15 8.26
C GLU A 362 13.13 1.54 7.72
N ASP A 363 14.22 1.68 8.47
CA ASP A 363 15.52 1.07 8.17
C ASP A 363 15.55 -0.41 8.59
N GLY A 364 14.97 -0.73 9.75
CA GLY A 364 14.85 -2.08 10.28
C GLY A 364 14.03 -2.99 9.37
N VAL A 365 12.92 -2.51 8.81
CA VAL A 365 12.13 -3.22 7.79
C VAL A 365 12.96 -3.52 6.54
N LEU A 366 13.84 -2.61 6.11
CA LEU A 366 14.77 -2.85 4.99
C LEU A 366 15.83 -3.89 5.33
N ILE A 367 16.52 -3.74 6.46
CA ILE A 367 17.61 -4.65 6.88
C ILE A 367 17.06 -6.05 7.15
N GLY A 368 15.93 -6.16 7.86
CA GLY A 368 15.26 -7.43 8.16
C GLY A 368 14.83 -8.18 6.90
N LEU A 369 14.08 -7.54 6.00
CA LEU A 369 13.66 -8.18 4.74
C LEU A 369 14.85 -8.56 3.86
N THR A 370 15.90 -7.72 3.79
CA THR A 370 17.14 -8.05 3.07
C THR A 370 17.84 -9.29 3.66
N LYS A 371 17.91 -9.39 4.99
CA LYS A 371 18.52 -10.53 5.68
C LYS A 371 17.71 -11.81 5.48
N ILE A 372 16.37 -11.71 5.43
CA ILE A 372 15.47 -12.85 5.16
C ILE A 372 15.62 -13.33 3.70
N ASP A 373 15.74 -12.42 2.74
CA ASP A 373 15.98 -12.79 1.33
C ASP A 373 17.25 -13.64 1.19
N VAL A 374 18.36 -13.19 1.80
CA VAL A 374 19.66 -13.89 1.84
C VAL A 374 19.62 -15.22 2.63
N LEU A 375 18.58 -15.46 3.44
CA LEU A 375 18.35 -16.73 4.14
C LEU A 375 17.49 -17.73 3.34
N LYS A 376 16.86 -17.32 2.23
CA LYS A 376 16.17 -18.24 1.29
C LYS A 376 17.13 -18.92 0.32
N ASP A 377 18.22 -18.23 -0.03
CA ASP A 377 19.22 -18.67 -1.00
C ASP A 377 20.28 -19.62 -0.39
N LYS A 378 19.96 -20.28 0.73
CA LYS A 378 20.84 -21.16 1.52
C LYS A 378 20.16 -22.45 1.93
#